data_AF-V9H6M7-F1
#
_entry.id   AF-V9H6M7-F1
#
_cell.length_a   1.000
_cell.length_b   1.000
_cell.length_c   1.000
_cell.angle_alpha   90.00
_cell.angle_beta   90.00
_cell.angle_gamma   90.00
#
_symmetry.space_group_name_H-M   'P 1'
#
loop_
_entity.id
_entity.type
_entity.pdbx_description
1 polymer ?
#
loop_
_entity_poly.entity_id
_entity_poly.type
_entity_poly.pdbx_seq_one_letter_code
_entity_poly.pdbx_strand_id
1 'polypeptide(L)'
;MRQFLMILPIVCALAACASNGDGAGVIETPDGDKYNLSISPKGWVTVETSTGRATGYNQNDSFYGAWVDDSKQMTELKYQGNEATNIPKSGTATYYGNVVRVDGAGEIYNAGKSRLNVDFGNKVVDGKLEMSGARDVTLEKGNLHGAKFSGQATMLWNSGGTYRGTLMGNGATEAAGVVDFNDSTLNAAFGGKRY
;
A
#
# COMPACT_ATOMS: atom_id res chain seq x y z
N MET A 1 40.76 12.24 -4.01
CA MET A 1 39.68 12.01 -3.03
C MET A 1 38.42 12.63 -3.59
N ARG A 2 37.43 11.82 -3.98
CA ARG A 2 36.14 12.30 -4.48
C ARG A 2 35.07 11.58 -3.66
N GLN A 3 34.56 12.30 -2.68
CA GLN A 3 33.61 11.80 -1.69
C GLN A 3 32.26 11.66 -2.39
N PHE A 4 31.83 10.42 -2.66
CA PHE A 4 30.46 10.16 -3.10
C PHE A 4 29.56 10.26 -1.86
N LEU A 5 28.79 11.33 -1.77
CA LEU A 5 27.68 11.44 -0.83
C LEU A 5 26.62 10.41 -1.28
N MET A 6 26.47 9.31 -0.54
CA MET A 6 25.28 8.48 -0.61
C MET A 6 24.13 9.26 0.04
N ILE A 7 23.20 9.75 -0.77
CA ILE A 7 21.92 10.26 -0.29
C ILE A 7 21.04 9.03 -0.06
N LEU A 8 20.84 8.64 1.20
CA LEU A 8 19.79 7.69 1.54
C LEU A 8 18.43 8.31 1.18
N PRO A 9 17.55 7.64 0.43
CA PRO A 9 16.18 8.08 0.33
C PRO A 9 15.54 7.89 1.72
N ILE A 10 15.30 9.01 2.41
CA ILE A 10 14.47 9.03 3.61
C ILE A 10 13.04 8.74 3.12
N VAL A 11 12.63 7.48 3.22
CA VAL A 11 11.23 7.10 3.07
C VAL A 11 10.52 7.63 4.31
N CYS A 12 10.03 8.87 4.23
CA CYS A 12 9.11 9.42 5.20
C CYS A 12 7.77 8.69 5.04
N ALA A 13 7.64 7.57 5.73
CA ALA A 13 6.37 6.87 5.88
C ALA A 13 5.42 7.75 6.71
N LEU A 14 4.69 8.67 6.08
CA LEU A 14 3.59 9.36 6.71
C LEU A 14 2.47 8.35 6.99
N ALA A 15 2.37 7.91 8.24
CA ALA A 15 1.15 7.32 8.75
C ALA A 15 0.11 8.46 8.88
N ALA A 16 -0.88 8.47 7.98
CA ALA A 16 -1.95 9.47 7.99
C ALA A 16 -2.82 9.35 9.25
N CYS A 17 -3.21 10.49 9.80
CA CYS A 17 -4.15 10.60 10.91
C CYS A 17 -5.54 10.13 10.48
N ALA A 18 -6.15 9.24 11.27
CA ALA A 18 -7.52 8.76 11.04
C ALA A 18 -8.52 9.92 11.16
N SER A 19 -9.15 10.30 10.05
CA SER A 19 -10.31 11.19 10.04
C SER A 19 -11.59 10.36 10.10
N ASN A 20 -12.46 10.61 11.07
CA ASN A 20 -13.74 9.90 11.27
C ASN A 20 -14.80 10.22 10.17
N GLY A 21 -14.51 10.03 8.89
CA GLY A 21 -15.44 10.31 7.79
C GLY A 21 -15.41 9.22 6.73
N ASP A 22 -16.57 8.86 6.18
CA ASP A 22 -16.72 7.89 5.09
C ASP A 22 -15.75 8.23 3.93
N GLY A 23 -14.95 7.26 3.47
CA GLY A 23 -13.96 7.48 2.40
C GLY A 23 -12.52 7.09 2.75
N ALA A 24 -11.63 7.19 1.76
CA ALA A 24 -10.19 7.04 1.97
C ALA A 24 -9.51 8.30 2.55
N GLY A 25 -10.30 9.32 2.92
CA GLY A 25 -9.83 10.59 3.49
C GLY A 25 -9.24 11.56 2.48
N VAL A 26 -8.49 12.54 2.98
CA VAL A 26 -7.69 13.47 2.18
C VAL A 26 -6.29 12.91 2.04
N ILE A 27 -5.81 12.75 0.80
CA ILE A 27 -4.41 12.47 0.53
C ILE A 27 -3.65 13.79 0.54
N GLU A 28 -2.56 13.86 1.30
CA GLU A 28 -1.53 14.89 1.17
C GLU A 28 -0.36 14.27 0.40
N THR A 29 0.07 14.91 -0.68
CA THR A 29 1.21 14.47 -1.50
C THR A 29 2.50 15.16 -1.04
N PRO A 30 3.69 14.64 -1.42
CA PRO A 30 4.98 15.17 -0.96
C PRO A 30 5.22 16.65 -1.26
N ASP A 31 4.58 17.18 -2.30
CA ASP A 31 4.58 18.60 -2.67
C ASP A 31 3.58 19.45 -1.87
N GLY A 32 2.86 18.86 -0.92
CA GLY A 32 1.94 19.53 -0.01
C GLY A 32 0.50 19.65 -0.55
N ASP A 33 0.25 19.19 -1.79
CA ASP A 33 -1.09 19.22 -2.36
C ASP A 33 -2.04 18.26 -1.65
N LYS A 34 -3.31 18.67 -1.57
CA LYS A 34 -4.36 17.94 -0.85
C LYS A 34 -5.50 17.58 -1.78
N TYR A 35 -5.87 16.30 -1.79
CA TYR A 35 -6.96 15.80 -2.59
C TYR A 35 -7.94 14.97 -1.76
N ASN A 36 -9.23 15.26 -1.85
CA ASN A 36 -10.25 14.53 -1.11
C ASN A 36 -10.68 13.27 -1.87
N LEU A 37 -10.12 12.12 -1.50
CA LEU A 37 -10.44 10.83 -2.12
C LEU A 37 -11.82 10.30 -1.73
N SER A 38 -12.42 10.84 -0.67
CA SER A 38 -13.75 10.46 -0.21
C SER A 38 -14.83 10.80 -1.22
N ILE A 39 -14.68 11.92 -1.93
CA ILE A 39 -15.60 12.39 -2.97
C ILE A 39 -15.15 12.05 -4.40
N SER A 40 -13.95 11.48 -4.55
CA SER A 40 -13.42 11.04 -5.85
C SER A 40 -14.03 9.72 -6.32
N PRO A 41 -14.01 9.44 -7.64
CA PRO A 41 -14.38 8.14 -8.17
C PRO A 41 -13.65 6.98 -7.48
N LYS A 42 -14.30 5.82 -7.41
CA LYS A 42 -13.70 4.60 -6.89
C LYS A 42 -13.04 3.81 -8.02
N GLY A 43 -12.02 3.04 -7.68
CA GLY A 43 -11.20 2.30 -8.64
C GLY A 43 -9.87 3.01 -8.90
N TRP A 44 -9.31 2.78 -10.09
CA TRP A 44 -8.05 3.41 -10.51
C TRP A 44 -8.26 4.90 -10.74
N VAL A 45 -7.54 5.71 -9.97
CA VAL A 45 -7.61 7.18 -10.04
C VAL A 45 -6.21 7.76 -10.19
N THR A 46 -6.13 8.84 -10.96
CA THR A 46 -4.93 9.67 -11.10
C THR A 46 -5.30 11.10 -10.74
N VAL A 47 -4.43 11.73 -9.97
CA VAL A 47 -4.53 13.11 -9.52
C VAL A 47 -3.21 13.78 -9.88
N GLU A 48 -3.28 14.79 -10.75
CA GLU A 48 -2.13 15.68 -11.00
C GLU A 48 -1.95 16.60 -9.80
N THR A 49 -0.69 16.83 -9.42
CA THR A 49 -0.28 17.71 -8.34
C THR A 49 0.65 18.79 -8.87
N SER A 50 1.04 19.73 -8.02
CA SER A 50 1.84 20.90 -8.37
C SER A 50 3.20 20.52 -8.98
N THR A 51 3.78 19.40 -8.56
CA THR A 51 5.08 18.93 -9.08
C THR A 51 5.11 17.42 -9.36
N GLY A 52 3.97 16.81 -9.69
CA GLY A 52 3.91 15.37 -9.92
C GLY A 52 2.50 14.84 -10.09
N ARG A 53 2.32 13.56 -9.81
CA ARG A 53 1.00 12.92 -9.80
C ARG A 53 0.91 11.77 -8.82
N ALA A 54 -0.25 11.65 -8.17
CA ALA A 54 -0.63 10.49 -7.38
C ALA A 54 -1.55 9.58 -8.20
N THR A 55 -1.21 8.31 -8.32
CA THR A 55 -2.05 7.30 -8.97
C THR A 55 -2.20 6.07 -8.09
N GLY A 56 -3.42 5.54 -8.00
CA GLY A 56 -3.68 4.35 -7.20
C GLY A 56 -5.13 3.90 -7.22
N TYR A 57 -5.45 2.95 -6.35
CA TYR A 57 -6.80 2.45 -6.16
C TYR A 57 -7.48 3.17 -5.00
N ASN A 58 -8.52 3.93 -5.31
CA ASN A 58 -9.42 4.51 -4.33
C ASN A 58 -10.60 3.57 -4.06
N GLN A 59 -10.77 3.17 -2.81
CA GLN A 59 -11.84 2.28 -2.36
C GLN A 59 -12.78 3.04 -1.40
N ASN A 60 -13.68 2.32 -0.74
CA ASN A 60 -14.69 2.98 0.11
C ASN A 60 -14.06 3.50 1.40
N ASP A 61 -13.12 2.76 1.97
CA ASP A 61 -12.50 3.06 3.25
C ASP A 61 -10.98 3.20 3.14
N SER A 62 -10.40 2.88 1.97
CA SER A 62 -8.96 2.81 1.78
C SER A 62 -8.49 3.37 0.43
N PHE A 63 -7.24 3.83 0.40
CA PHE A 63 -6.49 4.13 -0.80
C PHE A 63 -5.11 3.49 -0.73
N TYR A 64 -4.61 3.01 -1.85
CA TYR A 64 -3.21 2.58 -2.00
C TYR A 64 -2.70 2.88 -3.40
N GLY A 65 -1.45 3.30 -3.50
CA GLY A 65 -0.88 3.72 -4.77
C GLY A 65 0.53 4.28 -4.64
N ALA A 66 0.90 5.09 -5.62
CA ALA A 66 2.16 5.81 -5.65
C ALA A 66 1.95 7.29 -5.95
N TRP A 67 2.91 8.10 -5.54
CA TRP A 67 3.14 9.44 -6.08
C TRP A 67 4.51 9.46 -6.75
N VAL A 68 4.60 10.13 -7.90
CA VAL A 68 5.84 10.34 -8.65
C VAL A 68 5.94 11.82 -9.00
N ASP A 69 7.13 12.40 -8.82
CA ASP A 69 7.38 13.79 -9.20
C ASP A 69 7.55 13.96 -10.71
N ASP A 70 7.40 15.18 -11.23
CA ASP A 70 7.50 15.46 -12.67
C ASP A 70 8.89 15.10 -13.25
N SER A 71 9.93 15.16 -12.41
CA SER A 71 11.29 14.77 -12.79
C SER A 71 11.50 13.25 -12.85
N LYS A 72 10.52 12.47 -12.36
CA LYS A 72 10.52 11.00 -12.28
C LYS A 72 11.68 10.45 -11.42
N GLN A 73 12.25 11.27 -10.54
CA GLN A 73 13.36 10.90 -9.65
C GLN A 73 12.88 10.51 -8.25
N MET A 74 11.73 11.02 -7.84
CA MET A 74 11.14 10.76 -6.53
C MET A 74 9.90 9.89 -6.68
N THR A 75 9.82 8.84 -5.88
CA THR A 75 8.66 7.96 -5.81
C THR A 75 8.31 7.71 -4.36
N GLU A 76 7.03 7.87 -4.03
CA GLU A 76 6.48 7.45 -2.74
C GLU A 76 5.39 6.42 -2.97
N LEU A 77 5.52 5.24 -2.37
CA LEU A 77 4.42 4.28 -2.26
C LEU A 77 3.68 4.51 -0.95
N LYS A 78 2.35 4.51 -1.01
CA LYS A 78 1.53 4.79 0.16
C LYS A 78 0.23 4.02 0.19
N TYR A 79 -0.29 3.90 1.41
CA TYR A 79 -1.66 3.53 1.68
C TYR A 79 -2.22 4.41 2.79
N GLN A 80 -3.53 4.64 2.77
CA GLN A 80 -4.25 5.41 3.78
C GLN A 80 -5.71 4.98 3.83
N GLY A 81 -6.45 5.43 4.84
CA GLY A 81 -7.86 5.10 5.00
C GLY A 81 -8.32 5.19 6.43
N ASN A 82 -9.58 4.78 6.64
CA ASN A 82 -10.20 4.73 7.95
C ASN A 82 -9.86 3.41 8.63
N GLU A 83 -9.04 3.46 9.69
CA GLU A 83 -8.68 2.27 10.46
C GLU A 83 -9.93 1.49 10.90
N ALA A 84 -9.90 0.16 10.74
CA ALA A 84 -11.09 -0.67 10.93
C ALA A 84 -11.65 -0.61 12.36
N THR A 85 -12.95 -0.41 12.45
CA THR A 85 -13.74 -0.61 13.67
C THR A 85 -14.44 -1.96 13.65
N ASN A 86 -14.90 -2.46 14.80
CA ASN A 86 -15.67 -3.71 14.90
C ASN A 86 -14.99 -4.91 14.23
N ILE A 87 -13.66 -5.00 14.35
CA ILE A 87 -12.86 -6.09 13.80
C ILE A 87 -13.36 -7.42 14.39
N PRO A 88 -13.61 -8.46 13.55
CA PRO A 88 -13.98 -9.78 14.05
C PRO A 88 -12.96 -10.29 15.07
N LYS A 89 -13.43 -10.99 16.10
CA LYS A 89 -12.56 -11.58 17.14
C LYS A 89 -12.15 -13.03 16.83
N SER A 90 -12.72 -13.62 15.79
CA SER A 90 -12.51 -15.01 15.36
C SER A 90 -12.88 -15.17 13.89
N GLY A 91 -12.56 -16.35 13.34
CA GLY A 91 -12.77 -16.67 11.93
C GLY A 91 -11.68 -16.12 11.01
N THR A 92 -11.85 -16.35 9.72
CA THR A 92 -10.91 -15.92 8.68
C THR A 92 -11.60 -15.01 7.67
N ALA A 93 -10.79 -14.24 6.95
CA ALA A 93 -11.20 -13.44 5.81
C ALA A 93 -10.11 -13.44 4.75
N THR A 94 -10.53 -13.35 3.48
CA THR A 94 -9.62 -13.15 2.36
C THR A 94 -9.98 -11.84 1.67
N TYR A 95 -8.97 -11.03 1.37
CA TYR A 95 -9.09 -9.76 0.69
C TYR A 95 -8.46 -9.89 -0.70
N TYR A 96 -9.21 -9.52 -1.73
CA TYR A 96 -8.76 -9.55 -3.11
C TYR A 96 -8.65 -8.14 -3.67
N GLY A 97 -7.57 -7.85 -4.39
CA GLY A 97 -7.41 -6.58 -5.06
C GLY A 97 -6.25 -6.54 -6.05
N ASN A 98 -5.52 -5.44 -6.04
CA ASN A 98 -4.49 -5.16 -7.03
C ASN A 98 -3.17 -4.73 -6.38
N VAL A 99 -2.13 -4.70 -7.20
CA VAL A 99 -0.78 -4.27 -6.84
C VAL A 99 -0.44 -3.04 -7.67
N VAL A 100 0.16 -2.03 -7.03
CA VAL A 100 0.63 -0.81 -7.69
C VAL A 100 2.15 -0.75 -7.57
N ARG A 101 2.82 -0.51 -8.69
CA ARG A 101 4.26 -0.26 -8.76
C ARG A 101 4.57 0.94 -9.63
N VAL A 102 5.82 1.39 -9.53
CA VAL A 102 6.40 2.40 -10.40
C VAL A 102 7.55 1.76 -11.17
N ASP A 103 7.59 1.94 -12.49
CA ASP A 103 8.68 1.43 -13.32
C ASP A 103 9.89 2.38 -13.35
N GLY A 104 10.96 1.99 -14.04
CA GLY A 104 12.18 2.80 -14.14
C GLY A 104 12.01 4.10 -14.95
N ALA A 105 10.87 4.30 -15.63
CA ALA A 105 10.52 5.53 -16.33
C ALA A 105 9.59 6.43 -15.50
N GLY A 106 9.28 6.07 -14.25
CA GLY A 106 8.37 6.80 -13.38
C GLY A 106 6.89 6.60 -13.73
N GLU A 107 6.55 5.56 -14.50
CA GLU A 107 5.15 5.26 -14.79
C GLU A 107 4.55 4.42 -13.66
N ILE A 108 3.41 4.90 -13.12
CA ILE A 108 2.64 4.20 -12.10
C ILE A 108 1.67 3.25 -12.80
N TYR A 109 1.74 1.96 -12.49
CA TYR A 109 0.95 0.95 -13.19
C TYR A 109 0.39 -0.12 -12.25
N ASN A 110 -0.68 -0.78 -12.70
CA ASN A 110 -1.18 -1.99 -12.05
C ASN A 110 -0.25 -3.16 -12.37
N ALA A 111 0.50 -3.61 -11.37
CA ALA A 111 1.48 -4.68 -11.51
C ALA A 111 0.88 -6.09 -11.43
N GLY A 112 -0.37 -6.22 -10.98
CA GLY A 112 -1.00 -7.53 -10.81
C GLY A 112 -2.10 -7.57 -9.75
N LYS A 113 -2.30 -8.75 -9.18
CA LYS A 113 -3.37 -9.03 -8.22
C LYS A 113 -2.81 -9.27 -6.83
N SER A 114 -3.54 -8.85 -5.81
CA SER A 114 -3.19 -9.10 -4.41
C SER A 114 -4.22 -10.04 -3.79
N ARG A 115 -3.73 -10.91 -2.91
CA ARG A 115 -4.52 -11.72 -2.00
C ARG A 115 -3.92 -11.60 -0.61
N LEU A 116 -4.70 -11.13 0.35
CA LEU A 116 -4.34 -11.10 1.77
C LEU A 116 -5.31 -12.01 2.53
N ASN A 117 -4.79 -12.93 3.31
CA ASN A 117 -5.54 -13.77 4.22
C ASN A 117 -5.35 -13.23 5.63
N VAL A 118 -6.44 -13.18 6.39
CA VAL A 118 -6.44 -12.75 7.79
C VAL A 118 -7.13 -13.82 8.60
N ASP A 119 -6.45 -14.28 9.64
CA ASP A 119 -7.05 -15.10 10.69
C ASP A 119 -7.20 -14.24 11.95
N PHE A 120 -8.43 -13.85 12.23
CA PHE A 120 -8.73 -12.96 13.35
C PHE A 120 -8.58 -13.66 14.71
N GLY A 121 -8.81 -14.97 14.75
CA GLY A 121 -8.69 -15.75 15.98
C GLY A 121 -7.24 -15.94 16.38
N ASN A 122 -6.40 -16.31 15.42
CA ASN A 122 -4.96 -16.49 15.62
C ASN A 122 -4.16 -15.19 15.51
N LYS A 123 -4.79 -14.09 15.08
CA LYS A 123 -4.18 -12.76 14.90
C LYS A 123 -2.96 -12.80 13.98
N VAL A 124 -3.11 -13.49 12.86
CA VAL A 124 -2.07 -13.60 11.84
C VAL A 124 -2.58 -13.17 10.48
N VAL A 125 -1.67 -12.74 9.63
CA VAL A 125 -1.93 -12.48 8.22
C VAL A 125 -0.89 -13.18 7.36
N ASP A 126 -1.27 -13.55 6.14
CA ASP A 126 -0.37 -14.03 5.10
C ASP A 126 -0.96 -13.69 3.74
N GLY A 127 -0.25 -13.93 2.65
CA GLY A 127 -0.81 -13.63 1.35
C GLY A 127 0.16 -13.75 0.19
N LYS A 128 -0.30 -13.25 -0.96
CA LYS A 128 0.47 -13.26 -2.19
C LYS A 128 0.14 -12.04 -3.04
N LEU A 129 1.16 -11.42 -3.62
CA LEU A 129 1.05 -10.47 -4.71
C LEU A 129 1.46 -11.19 -5.99
N GLU A 130 0.50 -11.45 -6.87
CA GLU A 130 0.64 -12.19 -8.12
C GLU A 130 0.92 -11.20 -9.25
N MET A 131 2.12 -11.24 -9.79
CA MET A 131 2.65 -10.29 -10.77
C MET A 131 3.29 -11.03 -11.95
N SER A 132 3.33 -10.40 -13.12
CA SER A 132 3.98 -10.99 -14.29
C SER A 132 5.51 -11.08 -14.15
N GLY A 133 6.11 -12.04 -14.84
CA GLY A 133 7.58 -12.11 -15.01
C GLY A 133 8.38 -12.59 -13.79
N ALA A 134 7.88 -13.58 -13.05
CA ALA A 134 8.54 -14.16 -11.85
C ALA A 134 8.80 -13.14 -10.72
N ARG A 135 7.95 -12.11 -10.64
CA ARG A 135 7.99 -11.05 -9.62
C ARG A 135 6.93 -11.25 -8.54
N ASP A 136 6.39 -12.45 -8.41
CA ASP A 136 5.47 -12.77 -7.33
C ASP A 136 6.12 -12.48 -5.98
N VAL A 137 5.35 -11.87 -5.08
CA VAL A 137 5.74 -11.66 -3.68
C VAL A 137 4.89 -12.56 -2.81
N THR A 138 5.52 -13.37 -1.99
CA THR A 138 4.87 -14.04 -0.87
C THR A 138 4.88 -13.10 0.32
N LEU A 139 3.70 -12.85 0.89
CA LEU A 139 3.58 -12.19 2.19
C LEU A 139 3.61 -13.31 3.23
N GLU A 140 4.78 -13.52 3.84
CA GLU A 140 4.97 -14.57 4.84
C GLU A 140 4.05 -14.32 6.04
N LYS A 141 3.78 -15.38 6.81
CA LYS A 141 2.95 -15.27 8.01
C LYS A 141 3.50 -14.16 8.94
N GLY A 142 2.67 -13.15 9.14
CA GLY A 142 2.93 -11.98 9.97
C GLY A 142 1.89 -11.84 11.07
N ASN A 143 2.03 -10.75 11.84
CA ASN A 143 1.18 -10.48 12.99
C ASN A 143 0.07 -9.49 12.64
N LEU A 144 -1.09 -9.68 13.26
CA LEU A 144 -2.18 -8.71 13.31
C LEU A 144 -2.31 -8.14 14.73
N HIS A 145 -2.18 -6.83 14.86
CA HIS A 145 -2.34 -6.11 16.12
C HIS A 145 -3.38 -4.99 15.96
N GLY A 146 -4.59 -5.25 16.45
CA GLY A 146 -5.75 -4.41 16.15
C GLY A 146 -6.04 -4.47 14.65
N ALA A 147 -6.10 -3.32 13.99
CA ALA A 147 -6.24 -3.23 12.53
C ALA A 147 -4.90 -3.35 11.79
N LYS A 148 -3.77 -3.16 12.46
CA LYS A 148 -2.46 -3.06 11.82
C LYS A 148 -1.85 -4.43 11.65
N PHE A 149 -1.23 -4.66 10.50
CA PHE A 149 -0.54 -5.92 10.23
C PHE A 149 0.83 -5.69 9.63
N SER A 150 1.73 -6.65 9.86
CA SER A 150 3.09 -6.61 9.31
C SER A 150 3.75 -7.98 9.34
N GLY A 151 4.69 -8.21 8.43
CA GLY A 151 5.48 -9.44 8.35
C GLY A 151 6.64 -9.34 7.37
N GLN A 152 7.25 -10.48 7.07
CA GLN A 152 8.32 -10.58 6.07
C GLN A 152 7.73 -10.81 4.68
N ALA A 153 8.39 -10.30 3.65
CA ALA A 153 8.02 -10.50 2.25
C ALA A 153 9.17 -11.16 1.49
N THR A 154 8.84 -12.19 0.71
CA THR A 154 9.83 -12.93 -0.07
C THR A 154 9.44 -12.97 -1.54
N MET A 155 10.45 -13.03 -2.40
CA MET A 155 10.38 -13.26 -3.83
C MET A 155 11.38 -14.36 -4.17
N LEU A 156 11.24 -15.00 -5.34
CA LEU A 156 12.07 -16.13 -5.77
C LEU A 156 13.58 -15.90 -5.60
N TRP A 157 14.05 -14.66 -5.79
CA TRP A 157 15.47 -14.27 -5.71
C TRP A 157 15.79 -13.24 -4.63
N ASN A 158 14.81 -12.90 -3.78
CA ASN A 158 14.98 -11.86 -2.75
C ASN A 158 14.10 -12.16 -1.53
N SER A 159 14.72 -12.51 -0.40
CA SER A 159 14.03 -12.84 0.85
C SER A 159 14.14 -11.74 1.92
N GLY A 160 14.68 -10.57 1.58
CA GLY A 160 14.94 -9.47 2.54
C GLY A 160 13.84 -8.41 2.59
N GLY A 161 12.62 -8.73 2.15
CA GLY A 161 11.50 -7.78 2.13
C GLY A 161 10.70 -7.76 3.42
N THR A 162 9.97 -6.68 3.64
CA THR A 162 8.97 -6.57 4.70
C THR A 162 7.67 -6.03 4.13
N TYR A 163 6.56 -6.32 4.78
CA TYR A 163 5.28 -5.70 4.47
C TYR A 163 4.63 -5.15 5.71
N ARG A 164 3.84 -4.10 5.52
CA ARG A 164 3.01 -3.47 6.55
C ARG A 164 1.73 -2.93 5.94
N GLY A 165 0.66 -2.94 6.71
CA GLY A 165 -0.63 -2.44 6.25
C GLY A 165 -1.64 -2.28 7.38
N THR A 166 -2.86 -1.95 7.01
CA THR A 166 -3.97 -1.72 7.94
C THR A 166 -5.27 -2.22 7.33
N LEU A 167 -6.07 -2.90 8.16
CA LEU A 167 -7.46 -3.22 7.89
C LEU A 167 -8.29 -1.94 8.01
N MET A 168 -9.15 -1.69 7.05
CA MET A 168 -9.94 -0.47 6.96
C MET A 168 -11.44 -0.77 6.93
N GLY A 169 -12.21 0.22 7.33
CA GLY A 169 -13.68 0.17 7.29
C GLY A 169 -14.31 -0.62 8.42
N ASN A 170 -15.60 -0.36 8.64
CA ASN A 170 -16.36 -1.01 9.69
C ASN A 170 -16.51 -2.52 9.42
N GLY A 171 -16.03 -3.34 10.35
CA GLY A 171 -15.99 -4.80 10.19
C GLY A 171 -14.77 -5.32 9.43
N ALA A 172 -13.76 -4.48 9.21
CA ALA A 172 -12.58 -4.78 8.39
C ALA A 172 -12.99 -5.24 6.97
N THR A 173 -13.63 -4.35 6.22
CA THR A 173 -14.15 -4.61 4.87
C THR A 173 -13.09 -4.45 3.79
N GLU A 174 -12.02 -3.70 4.08
CA GLU A 174 -10.93 -3.42 3.15
C GLU A 174 -9.58 -3.60 3.85
N ALA A 175 -8.52 -3.78 3.07
CA ALA A 175 -7.15 -3.82 3.58
C ALA A 175 -6.23 -3.13 2.58
N ALA A 176 -5.25 -2.39 3.08
CA ALA A 176 -4.25 -1.73 2.24
C ALA A 176 -2.89 -1.74 2.93
N GLY A 177 -1.81 -1.74 2.15
CA GLY A 177 -0.45 -1.85 2.65
C GLY A 177 0.61 -1.55 1.61
N VAL A 178 1.86 -1.64 2.04
CA VAL A 178 3.05 -1.59 1.19
C VAL A 178 3.99 -2.75 1.50
N VAL A 179 4.75 -3.13 0.49
CA VAL A 179 5.90 -4.03 0.58
C VAL A 179 7.16 -3.24 0.27
N ASP A 180 8.15 -3.37 1.13
CA ASP A 180 9.45 -2.71 1.04
C ASP A 180 10.56 -3.76 0.95
N PHE A 181 11.40 -3.66 -0.07
CA PHE A 181 12.62 -4.44 -0.26
C PHE A 181 13.86 -3.53 -0.23
N ASN A 182 15.04 -4.12 -0.02
CA ASN A 182 16.31 -3.39 -0.12
C ASN A 182 16.52 -2.77 -1.51
N ASP A 183 16.06 -3.45 -2.55
CA ASP A 183 15.94 -2.88 -3.89
C ASP A 183 14.57 -2.22 -4.01
N SER A 184 14.55 -0.89 -3.87
CA SER A 184 13.33 -0.09 -3.92
C SER A 184 12.53 -0.22 -5.22
N THR A 185 13.15 -0.68 -6.32
CA THR A 185 12.44 -0.96 -7.58
C THR A 185 11.49 -2.16 -7.50
N LEU A 186 11.60 -2.95 -6.42
CA LEU A 186 10.73 -4.08 -6.11
C LEU A 186 9.62 -3.70 -5.12
N ASN A 187 9.62 -2.49 -4.59
CA ASN A 187 8.57 -2.07 -3.65
C ASN A 187 7.22 -2.02 -4.36
N ALA A 188 6.15 -2.19 -3.58
CA ALA A 188 4.80 -2.15 -4.11
C ALA A 188 3.81 -1.62 -3.07
N ALA A 189 2.76 -0.95 -3.52
CA ALA A 189 1.56 -0.75 -2.75
C ALA A 189 0.54 -1.84 -3.13
N PHE A 190 -0.27 -2.28 -2.18
CA PHE A 190 -1.30 -3.27 -2.42
C PHE A 190 -2.51 -3.01 -1.55
N GLY A 191 -3.64 -3.59 -1.94
CA GLY A 191 -4.81 -3.62 -1.10
C GLY A 191 -5.89 -4.50 -1.71
N GLY A 192 -7.02 -4.61 -1.04
CA GLY A 192 -8.10 -5.51 -1.44
C GLY A 192 -9.35 -5.34 -0.61
N LYS A 193 -10.45 -5.83 -1.16
CA LYS A 193 -11.76 -5.87 -0.51
C LYS A 193 -12.02 -7.27 0.00
N ARG A 194 -12.60 -7.36 1.19
CA ARG A 194 -13.02 -8.62 1.81
C ARG A 194 -14.04 -9.33 0.92
N TYR A 195 -13.85 -10.64 0.73
CA TYR A 195 -14.79 -11.55 0.09
C TYR A 195 -15.51 -12.41 1.13
#